data_AF-A0A7W2G4P2-F1
#
_entry.id   AF-A0A7W2G4P2-F1
#
_cell.length_a   1.000
_cell.length_b   1.000
_cell.length_c   1.000
_cell.angle_alpha   90.00
_cell.angle_beta   90.00
_cell.angle_gamma   90.00
#
_symmetry.space_group_name_H-M   'P 1'
#
loop_
_entity.id
_entity.type
_entity.pdbx_description
1 polymer ?
#
loop_
_entity_poly.entity_id
_entity_poly.type
_entity_poly.pdbx_seq_one_letter_code
_entity_poly.pdbx_strand_id
1 'polypeptide(L)' 'MIDQKPILTKGKIVTVNDTAIKVDIQGRLGVICVPLRWVFTEKKLEPGQTVEFYFSYMQVI' A
#
# COMPACT_ATOMS: atom_id res chain seq x y z
N MET A 1 -22.23 -9.88 -11.25
CA MET A 1 -21.69 -9.44 -9.95
C MET A 1 -20.21 -9.75 -9.95
N ILE A 2 -19.35 -8.73 -9.93
CA ILE A 2 -17.90 -8.95 -9.86
C ILE A 2 -17.58 -9.30 -8.40
N ASP A 3 -17.08 -10.50 -8.15
CA ASP A 3 -16.62 -10.94 -6.83
C ASP A 3 -15.35 -10.16 -6.47
N GLN A 4 -15.53 -9.08 -5.70
CA GLN A 4 -14.50 -8.11 -5.32
C GLN A 4 -13.69 -8.62 -4.12
N LYS A 5 -13.02 -9.76 -4.29
CA LYS A 5 -12.16 -10.31 -3.24
C LYS A 5 -10.84 -9.53 -3.18
N PRO A 6 -10.43 -9.05 -1.99
CA PRO A 6 -9.12 -8.45 -1.82
C PRO A 6 -8.02 -9.45 -2.19
N ILE A 7 -7.01 -8.99 -2.94
CA ILE A 7 -5.84 -9.80 -3.30
C ILE A 7 -4.64 -9.41 -2.45
N LEU A 8 -3.88 -10.39 -1.95
CA LEU A 8 -2.61 -10.11 -1.29
C LEU A 8 -1.58 -9.67 -2.33
N THR A 9 -1.07 -8.46 -2.18
CA THR A 9 -0.14 -7.82 -3.12
C THR A 9 1.07 -7.27 -2.38
N LYS A 10 2.17 -7.08 -3.12
CA LYS A 10 3.41 -6.48 -2.64
C LYS A 10 3.65 -5.12 -3.28
N GLY A 11 4.38 -4.28 -2.57
CA GLY A 11 4.88 -3.01 -3.09
C GLY A 11 6.18 -2.60 -2.43
N LYS A 12 6.75 -1.50 -2.89
CA LYS A 12 7.98 -0.93 -2.37
C LYS A 12 7.72 0.49 -1.88
N ILE A 13 8.15 0.83 -0.67
CA ILE A 13 8.08 2.19 -0.16
C ILE A 13 9.01 3.06 -1.01
N VAL A 14 8.46 4.11 -1.62
CA VAL A 14 9.25 5.08 -2.42
C VAL A 14 9.41 6.40 -1.68
N THR A 15 8.52 6.72 -0.74
CA THR A 15 8.59 7.94 0.07
C THR A 15 7.96 7.70 1.43
N VAL A 16 8.56 8.27 2.47
CA VAL A 16 7.99 8.36 3.81
C VAL A 16 7.92 9.85 4.17
N ASN A 17 6.76 10.32 4.61
CA ASN A 17 6.58 11.65 5.17
C ASN A 17 5.83 11.57 6.50
N ASP A 18 5.63 12.71 7.16
CA ASP A 18 5.06 12.78 8.51
C ASP A 18 3.62 12.28 8.63
N THR A 19 2.93 12.08 7.50
CA THR A 19 1.49 11.74 7.48
C THR A 19 1.18 10.43 6.77
N ALA A 20 2.02 10.01 5.83
CA ALA A 20 1.77 8.88 4.94
C ALA A 20 3.06 8.31 4.33
N ILE A 21 2.96 7.07 3.85
CA ILE A 21 3.93 6.47 2.94
C ILE A 21 3.38 6.45 1.52
N LYS A 22 4.27 6.56 0.55
CA LYS A 22 4.00 6.24 -0.85
C LYS A 22 4.56 4.87 -1.18
N VAL A 23 3.72 4.00 -1.75
CA VAL A 23 4.08 2.64 -2.12
C VAL A 23 3.88 2.46 -3.62
N ASP A 24 4.96 2.12 -4.33
CA ASP A 24 4.89 1.66 -5.71
C ASP A 24 4.47 0.19 -5.74
N ILE A 25 3.35 -0.09 -6.41
CA ILE A 25 2.74 -1.41 -6.43
C ILE A 25 3.45 -2.28 -7.47
N GLN A 26 3.83 -3.49 -7.06
CA GLN A 26 4.47 -4.44 -7.97
C GLN A 26 3.59 -4.71 -9.20
N GLY A 27 4.22 -4.82 -10.37
CA GLY A 27 3.51 -5.07 -11.63
C GLY A 27 3.09 -3.81 -12.39
N ARG A 28 3.61 -2.63 -12.02
CA ARG A 28 3.30 -1.33 -12.67
C ARG A 28 1.83 -0.94 -12.54
N LEU A 29 1.22 -1.30 -11.42
CA LEU A 29 -0.19 -0.98 -11.12
C LEU A 29 -0.39 0.45 -10.58
N GLY A 30 0.72 1.18 -10.39
CA GLY A 30 0.71 2.58 -9.96
C GLY A 30 1.23 2.75 -8.53
N VAL A 31 0.97 3.93 -7.97
CA VAL A 31 1.42 4.33 -6.63
C VAL A 31 0.21 4.59 -5.75
N ILE A 32 0.22 4.04 -4.54
CA ILE A 32 -0.78 4.37 -3.50
C ILE A 32 -0.14 5.18 -2.39
N CYS A 33 -0.91 6.10 -1.83
CA CYS A 33 -0.55 6.87 -0.63
C CYS A 33 -1.36 6.34 0.55
N VAL A 34 -0.68 5.86 1.58
CA VAL A 34 -1.31 5.21 2.74
C VAL A 34 -0.92 5.96 4.01
N PRO A 35 -1.87 6.43 4.84
CA PRO A 35 -1.57 7.09 6.11
C PRO A 35 -0.74 6.20 7.04
N LEU A 36 0.16 6.78 7.83
CA LEU A 36 1.04 6.00 8.72
C LEU A 36 0.27 5.09 9.69
N ARG A 37 -0.92 5.53 10.14
CA ARG A 37 -1.81 4.75 11.03
C ARG A 37 -2.36 3.45 10.42
N TRP A 38 -2.19 3.22 9.11
CA TRP A 38 -2.60 1.98 8.43
C TRP A 38 -1.44 1.00 8.25
N VAL A 39 -0.22 1.39 8.66
CA VAL A 39 0.99 0.60 8.50
C VAL A 39 1.36 -0.03 9.84
N PHE A 40 1.08 -1.33 9.97
CA PHE A 40 1.34 -2.07 11.21
C PHE A 40 2.72 -2.71 11.17
N THR A 41 3.67 -2.16 11.93
CA THR A 41 5.03 -2.69 12.02
C THR A 41 5.77 -2.17 13.26
N GLU A 42 6.73 -2.93 13.74
CA GLU A 42 7.71 -2.49 14.76
C GLU A 42 8.96 -1.86 14.13
N LYS A 43 9.09 -1.93 12.80
CA LYS A 43 10.24 -1.38 12.07
C LYS A 43 10.05 0.10 11.80
N LYS A 44 11.15 0.86 11.81
CA LYS A 44 11.15 2.22 11.28
C LYS A 44 10.87 2.18 9.78
N LEU A 45 9.93 3.01 9.32
CA LEU A 45 9.56 3.11 7.91
C LEU A 45 10.62 3.87 7.13
N GLU A 46 11.13 3.25 6.06
CA GLU A 46 12.20 3.81 5.23
C GLU A 46 11.96 3.52 3.74
N PRO A 47 12.33 4.43 2.82
CA PRO A 47 12.32 4.15 1.40
C PRO A 47 13.14 2.91 1.05
N GLY A 48 12.65 2.11 0.12
CA GLY A 48 13.29 0.88 -0.32
C GLY A 48 12.73 -0.40 0.33
N GLN A 49 12.01 -0.29 1.44
CA GLN A 49 11.42 -1.43 2.13
C GLN A 49 10.25 -2.05 1.33
N THR A 50 10.15 -3.37 1.38
CA THR A 50 9.01 -4.12 0.82
C THR A 50 7.86 -4.15 1.81
N VAL A 51 6.65 -3.96 1.31
CA VAL A 51 5.40 -4.07 2.08
C VAL A 51 4.46 -5.08 1.44
N GLU A 52 3.61 -5.70 2.26
CA GLU A 52 2.50 -6.57 1.85
C GLU A 52 1.19 -5.97 2.35
N PHE A 53 0.16 -5.98 1.49
CA PHE A 53 -1.16 -5.46 1.81
C PHE A 53 -2.24 -6.12 0.96
N TYR A 54 -3.48 -6.08 1.44
CA TYR A 54 -4.65 -6.50 0.67
C TYR A 54 -5.16 -5.35 -0.20
N PHE A 55 -5.32 -5.60 -1.49
CA PHE A 55 -5.80 -4.63 -2.47
C PHE A 55 -7.16 -5.06 -3.02
N SER A 56 -8.15 -4.18 -2.94
CA SER A 56 -9.50 -4.35 -3.50
C SER A 56 -9.93 -3.07 -4.22
N TYR A 57 -10.91 -3.14 -5.12
CA TYR A 57 -11.36 -1.92 -5.80
C TYR A 57 -12.15 -1.03 -4.83
N MET A 58 -12.02 0.28 -5.03
CA MET A 58 -12.85 1.25 -4.35
C MET A 58 -14.23 1.26 -5.00
N GLN A 59 -15.27 1.07 -4.19
CA GLN A 59 -16.65 1.22 -4.64
C GLN A 59 -17.13 2.63 -4.28
N VAL A 60 -17.64 3.35 -5.28
CA VAL A 60 -18.40 4.59 -5.06
C VAL A 60 -19.79 4.19 -4.58
N ILE A 61 -20.25 4.81 -3.50
CA ILE A 61 -21.57 4.64 -2.90
C ILE A 61 -22.40 5.89 -3.13
#